data_AF-A0A9D2JHF3-F1
#
_entry.id   AF-A0A9D2JHF3-F1
#
_cell.length_a   1.000
_cell.length_b   1.000
_cell.length_c   1.000
_cell.angle_alpha   90.00
_cell.angle_beta   90.00
_cell.angle_gamma   90.00
#
_symmetry.space_group_name_H-M   'P 1'
#
loop_
_entity.id
_entity.type
_entity.pdbx_description
1 polymer ?
#
loop_
_entity_poly.entity_id
_entity_poly.type
_entity_poly.pdbx_seq_one_letter_code
_entity_poly.pdbx_strand_id
1 'polypeptide(L)'
;DNGYFFDPDGFQQSAKLARLLKKLDIPKTTFHGLRDTHASFLFSQDIDIAYVSKRLGHINIQTTQNYYLELMPEKKHQQDADALNLLNSLSS
;
A
#
# COMPACT_ATOMS: atom_id res chain seq x y z
N ASP A 1 24.32 -30.47 9.88
CA ASP A 1 22.90 -30.09 9.93
C ASP A 1 22.62 -29.12 11.06
N ASN A 2 22.41 -27.84 10.72
CA ASN A 2 22.29 -26.74 11.69
C ASN A 2 20.87 -26.54 12.27
N GLY A 3 19.94 -27.50 12.11
CA GLY A 3 18.63 -27.48 12.77
C GLY A 3 17.63 -26.37 12.36
N TYR A 4 18.05 -25.41 11.54
CA TYR A 4 17.16 -24.39 10.97
C TYR A 4 16.54 -24.88 9.67
N PHE A 5 15.21 -24.71 9.53
CA PHE A 5 14.45 -25.07 8.32
C PHE A 5 14.76 -24.13 7.12
N PHE A 6 15.50 -23.06 7.37
CA PHE A 6 15.89 -22.06 6.37
C PHE A 6 17.40 -21.86 6.39
N ASP A 7 18.03 -21.97 5.22
CA ASP A 7 19.41 -21.54 5.02
C ASP A 7 19.50 -20.02 5.19
N PRO A 8 20.31 -19.49 6.13
CA PRO A 8 20.52 -18.05 6.30
C PRO A 8 21.04 -17.36 5.03
N ASP A 9 21.78 -18.10 4.20
CA ASP A 9 22.31 -17.64 2.91
C ASP A 9 21.28 -17.67 1.76
N GLY A 10 20.12 -18.32 1.96
CA GLY A 10 19.10 -18.51 0.92
C GLY A 10 18.24 -17.27 0.64
N PHE A 11 18.16 -16.33 1.59
CA PHE A 11 17.28 -15.16 1.47
C PHE A 11 17.98 -13.95 0.80
N GLN A 12 18.24 -14.06 -0.50
CA GLN A 12 18.90 -13.00 -1.30
C GLN A 12 17.93 -12.16 -2.16
N GLN A 13 16.64 -12.17 -1.86
CA GLN A 13 15.59 -11.54 -2.67
C GLN A 13 15.81 -10.02 -2.75
N SER A 14 16.23 -9.38 -1.66
CA SER A 14 16.55 -7.95 -1.63
C SER A 14 17.75 -7.61 -2.53
N ALA A 15 18.80 -8.43 -2.49
CA ALA A 15 19.98 -8.28 -3.34
C ALA A 15 19.65 -8.53 -4.83
N LYS A 16 18.81 -9.53 -5.12
CA LYS A 16 18.30 -9.80 -6.47
C LYS A 16 17.44 -8.63 -6.99
N LEU A 17 16.55 -8.09 -6.16
CA LEU A 17 15.76 -6.91 -6.48
C LEU A 17 16.67 -5.70 -6.79
N ALA A 18 17.65 -5.41 -5.95
CA ALA A 18 18.58 -4.31 -6.17
C ALA A 18 19.35 -4.43 -7.49
N ARG A 19 19.78 -5.65 -7.86
CA ARG A 19 20.42 -5.92 -9.16
C ARG A 19 19.48 -5.69 -10.33
N LEU A 20 18.21 -6.10 -10.20
CA LEU A 20 17.19 -5.91 -11.23
C LEU A 20 16.87 -4.43 -11.44
N LEU A 21 16.64 -3.67 -10.35
CA LEU A 21 16.37 -2.24 -10.41
C LEU A 21 17.50 -1.48 -11.13
N LYS A 22 18.77 -1.82 -10.80
CA LYS A 22 19.94 -1.24 -11.49
C LYS A 22 19.97 -1.59 -12.98
N LYS A 23 19.64 -2.84 -13.35
CA LYS A 23 19.60 -3.27 -14.75
C LYS A 23 18.50 -2.56 -15.56
N LEU A 24 17.40 -2.21 -14.91
CA LEU A 24 16.25 -1.54 -15.52
C LEU A 24 16.28 -0.01 -15.39
N ASP A 25 17.34 0.55 -14.81
CA ASP A 25 17.48 1.99 -14.51
C ASP A 25 16.32 2.56 -13.68
N ILE A 26 15.79 1.76 -12.75
CA ILE A 26 14.73 2.18 -11.83
C ILE A 26 15.37 2.65 -10.52
N PRO A 27 14.91 3.78 -9.93
CA PRO A 27 15.36 4.23 -8.62
C PRO A 27 15.32 3.12 -7.57
N LYS A 28 16.32 3.10 -6.70
CA LYS A 28 16.44 2.08 -5.66
C LYS A 28 15.19 2.11 -4.77
N THR A 29 14.53 0.97 -4.65
CA THR A 29 13.37 0.76 -3.77
C THR A 29 13.47 -0.60 -3.06
N THR A 30 12.54 -0.87 -2.16
CA THR A 30 12.43 -2.10 -1.39
C THR A 30 11.14 -2.84 -1.74
N PHE A 31 10.98 -4.09 -1.29
CA PHE A 31 9.69 -4.78 -1.42
C PHE A 31 8.55 -4.04 -0.72
N HIS A 32 8.85 -3.36 0.39
CA HIS A 32 7.89 -2.49 1.06
C HIS A 32 7.54 -1.27 0.19
N GLY A 33 8.54 -0.57 -0.37
CA GLY A 33 8.30 0.56 -1.27
C GLY A 33 7.52 0.19 -2.55
N LEU A 34 7.72 -1.03 -3.07
CA LEU A 34 6.91 -1.56 -4.18
C LEU A 34 5.47 -1.86 -3.75
N ARG A 35 5.29 -2.43 -2.56
CA ARG A 35 3.97 -2.69 -1.96
C ARG A 35 3.20 -1.39 -1.74
N ASP A 36 3.89 -0.37 -1.26
CA ASP A 36 3.39 0.98 -1.04
C ASP A 36 2.92 1.60 -2.35
N THR A 37 3.79 1.58 -3.38
CA THR A 37 3.45 2.07 -4.73
C THR A 37 2.23 1.34 -5.31
N HIS A 38 2.16 0.02 -5.14
CA HIS A 38 1.03 -0.80 -5.60
C HIS A 38 -0.27 -0.45 -4.86
N ALA A 39 -0.20 -0.23 -3.55
CA ALA A 39 -1.34 0.23 -2.77
C ALA A 39 -1.82 1.60 -3.27
N SER A 40 -0.93 2.60 -3.33
CA SER A 40 -1.24 3.95 -3.82
C SER A 40 -1.85 3.95 -5.22
N PHE A 41 -1.34 3.10 -6.12
CA PHE A 41 -1.90 2.96 -7.47
C PHE A 41 -3.34 2.44 -7.45
N LEU A 42 -3.62 1.33 -6.78
CA LEU A 42 -4.98 0.77 -6.70
C LEU A 42 -5.96 1.79 -6.09
N PHE A 43 -5.52 2.54 -5.10
CA PHE A 43 -6.32 3.59 -4.49
C PHE A 43 -6.57 4.77 -5.40
N SER A 44 -5.61 5.18 -6.24
CA SER A 44 -5.83 6.22 -7.24
C SER A 44 -6.92 5.85 -8.25
N GLN A 45 -7.24 4.56 -8.38
CA GLN A 45 -8.29 4.03 -9.25
C GLN A 45 -9.62 3.79 -8.52
N ASP A 46 -9.80 4.37 -7.32
CA ASP A 46 -11.01 4.26 -6.50
C ASP A 46 -11.41 2.82 -6.12
N ILE A 47 -10.43 1.92 -6.08
CA ILE A 47 -10.67 0.54 -5.65
C ILE A 47 -10.89 0.50 -4.14
N ASP A 48 -11.91 -0.26 -3.73
CA ASP A 48 -12.33 -0.43 -2.34
C ASP A 48 -11.17 -0.83 -1.40
N ILE A 49 -11.11 -0.18 -0.24
CA ILE A 49 -10.04 -0.37 0.75
C ILE A 49 -10.00 -1.76 1.38
N ALA A 50 -11.16 -2.39 1.59
CA ALA A 50 -11.23 -3.76 2.07
C ALA A 50 -10.70 -4.72 1.00
N TYR A 51 -10.98 -4.47 -0.28
CA TYR A 51 -10.41 -5.24 -1.38
C TYR A 51 -8.89 -5.07 -1.48
N VAL A 52 -8.39 -3.84 -1.41
CA VAL A 52 -6.93 -3.57 -1.43
C VAL A 52 -6.24 -4.21 -0.23
N SER A 53 -6.81 -4.09 0.97
CA SER A 53 -6.27 -4.70 2.19
C SER A 53 -6.18 -6.24 2.08
N LYS A 54 -7.24 -6.88 1.60
CA LYS A 54 -7.27 -8.33 1.32
C LYS A 54 -6.24 -8.73 0.26
N ARG A 55 -6.11 -7.97 -0.83
CA ARG A 55 -5.14 -8.22 -1.91
C ARG A 55 -3.69 -8.12 -1.42
N LEU A 56 -3.42 -7.19 -0.52
CA LEU A 56 -2.10 -7.03 0.09
C LEU A 56 -1.83 -8.12 1.15
N GLY A 57 -2.86 -8.79 1.67
CA GLY A 57 -2.71 -9.81 2.72
C GLY A 57 -2.43 -9.19 4.09
N HIS A 58 -2.89 -7.96 4.34
CA HIS A 58 -2.83 -7.39 5.68
C HIS A 58 -3.86 -8.10 6.57
N ILE A 59 -3.39 -8.67 7.69
CA ILE A 59 -4.25 -9.26 8.72
C ILE A 59 -5.14 -8.18 9.38
N ASN A 60 -4.66 -6.93 9.41
CA ASN A 60 -5.39 -5.79 9.95
C ASN A 60 -5.68 -4.74 8.86
N ILE A 61 -6.96 -4.50 8.60
CA ILE A 61 -7.46 -3.44 7.72
C ILE A 61 -7.05 -2.05 8.23
N GLN A 62 -6.97 -1.85 9.55
CA GLN A 62 -6.60 -0.57 10.16
C GLN A 62 -5.20 -0.11 9.77
N THR A 63 -4.24 -1.03 9.58
CA THR A 63 -2.89 -0.69 9.09
C THR A 63 -2.96 -0.14 7.67
N THR A 64 -3.84 -0.70 6.83
CA THR A 64 -4.06 -0.21 5.46
C THR A 64 -4.77 1.14 5.48
N GLN A 65 -5.73 1.32 6.39
CA GLN A 65 -6.53 2.54 6.53
C GLN A 65 -5.74 3.73 7.07
N ASN A 66 -4.91 3.55 8.09
CA ASN A 66 -4.08 4.62 8.64
C ASN A 66 -3.03 5.07 7.63
N TYR A 67 -2.33 4.10 7.01
CA TYR A 67 -1.38 4.37 5.93
C TYR A 67 -2.03 5.10 4.75
N TYR A 68 -3.28 4.72 4.42
CA TYR A 68 -4.07 5.33 3.37
C TYR A 68 -4.46 6.80 3.66
N LEU A 69 -4.92 7.09 4.89
CA LEU A 69 -5.27 8.45 5.30
C LEU A 69 -4.06 9.40 5.25
N GLU A 70 -2.86 8.89 5.49
CA GLU A 70 -1.61 9.66 5.39
C GLU A 70 -1.19 9.90 3.93
N LEU A 71 -1.37 8.92 3.04
CA LEU A 71 -0.95 9.02 1.64
C LEU A 71 -1.82 9.93 0.77
N MET A 72 -3.11 10.09 1.10
CA MET A 72 -4.07 10.82 0.25
C MET A 72 -4.95 11.78 1.07
N PRO A 73 -4.37 12.80 1.72
CA PRO A 73 -5.14 13.79 2.50
C PRO A 73 -6.16 14.54 1.64
N GLU A 74 -5.88 14.74 0.35
CA GLU A 74 -6.79 15.36 -0.63
C GLU A 74 -8.10 14.57 -0.77
N LYS A 75 -8.03 13.23 -0.85
CA LYS A 75 -9.22 12.38 -0.93
C LYS A 75 -10.05 12.43 0.34
N LYS A 76 -9.40 12.51 1.50
CA LYS A 76 -10.08 12.71 2.77
C LYS A 76 -10.86 14.03 2.76
N HIS A 77 -10.22 15.12 2.37
CA HIS A 77 -10.88 16.43 2.29
C HIS A 77 -12.07 16.43 1.32
N GLN A 78 -11.95 15.74 0.19
CA GLN A 78 -13.05 15.59 -0.76
C GLN A 78 -14.23 14.81 -0.16
N GLN A 79 -13.95 13.68 0.51
CA GLN A 79 -14.99 12.89 1.18
C GLN A 79 -15.67 13.66 2.31
N ASP A 80 -14.93 14.45 3.08
CA ASP A 80 -15.47 15.32 4.13
C ASP A 80 -16.40 16.39 3.54
N ALA A 81 -16.01 17.01 2.42
CA ALA A 81 -16.84 17.98 1.71
C ALA A 81 -18.13 17.35 1.15
N ASP A 82 -18.02 16.17 0.53
CA ASP A 82 -19.16 15.42 0.01
C ASP A 82 -20.14 15.03 1.11
N ALA A 83 -19.64 14.60 2.28
CA ALA A 83 -20.46 14.27 3.44
C ALA A 83 -21.22 15.50 3.96
N LEU A 84 -20.58 16.66 4.07
CA LEU A 84 -21.23 17.91 4.47
C LEU A 84 -22.32 18.32 3.48
N ASN A 85 -22.06 18.21 2.17
CA ASN A 85 -23.05 18.50 1.14
C ASN A 85 -24.27 17.58 1.23
N LEU A 86 -24.06 16.28 1.44
CA LEU A 86 -25.13 15.31 1.62
C LEU A 86 -25.98 15.64 2.87
N LEU A 87 -25.34 15.96 3.99
CA LEU A 87 -26.05 16.33 5.22
C LEU A 87 -26.87 17.62 5.03
N ASN A 88 -26.33 18.61 4.33
CA ASN A 88 -27.05 19.85 4.00
C ASN A 88 -28.25 19.62 3.08
N SER A 89 -28.18 18.61 2.21
CA SER A 89 -29.31 18.24 1.33
C SER A 89 -30.47 17.56 2.08
N LEU A 90 -30.21 17.00 3.26
CA LEU A 90 -31.23 16.38 4.12
C LEU A 90 -31.91 17.38 5.07
N SER A 91 -31.28 18.53 5.32
CA SER A 91 -31.81 19.61 6.16
C SER A 91 -32.57 20.69 5.37
N SER A 92 -32.61 20.56 4.04
CA SER A 92 -33.38 21.40 3.11
C SER A 92 -34.68 20.70 2.71
#